data_AF-A0AAV1I436-F1
#
_entry.id   AF-A0AAV1I436-F1
#
_cell.length_a   1.000
_cell.length_b   1.000
_cell.length_c   1.000
_cell.angle_alpha   90.00
_cell.angle_beta   90.00
_cell.angle_gamma   90.00
#
_symmetry.space_group_name_H-M   'P 1'
#
loop_
_entity.id
_entity.type
_entity.pdbx_description
1 polymer ?
#
loop_
_entity_poly.entity_id
_entity_poly.type
_entity_poly.pdbx_seq_one_letter_code
_entity_poly.pdbx_strand_id
1 'polypeptide(L)'
;MNDMDPPTSRLHSVKIQGFKSYAGSVDILDLGSFTCIIGANGAGKSVTGDAIAFVLGHHLGLRKKELLKLMNDSSRCRAPSPDRTQVCLTFLVGQELFSCARRLSMSGRSEPLLACSSSQGWHATDEDTFCKTLGEHGIRTDNLKRCILKQQDQAVKVHHPLLLTEHFEALVGTSGYVVSISETRQHLSDKHTACEGLEVDIDRLERRRTKIRGQVRSCEEYLQRRSTFLAQQRAFLKQKHAYLQADILALQHGAKKASEAVQHAAGVTEHAKQEKEIAQAALCTAERALGHQKAAEQAHLKEAQDLMLEESRLGIHLKTAKADAKMAGIKAKRNARRLHELTAKEDRARAELAELNESHGSLIAEESKHKAAIKSLQDHGLDTVGLVHLEMESKKASAELASLQSLMAEKEQVLSSLQGRFTNSQACLEKQRSSLELLEVQGRPLRADMPHLCAWESTKSCQKQGILKIQAGCAAATAAPEAVSTRGKSGRLPASSGEHSSTETGCKPC
;
A
#
# COMPACT_ATOMS: atom_id res chain seq x y z
N MET A 1 64.91 76.78 12.22
CA MET A 1 63.84 77.30 11.35
C MET A 1 64.15 78.78 11.19
N ASN A 2 64.60 79.19 10.01
CA ASN A 2 64.91 80.60 9.77
C ASN A 2 63.61 81.39 9.89
N ASP A 3 63.61 82.42 10.74
CA ASP A 3 62.66 83.53 10.71
C ASP A 3 62.70 84.15 9.31
N MET A 4 61.92 83.59 8.40
CA MET A 4 61.53 84.25 7.16
C MET A 4 60.36 85.14 7.54
N ASP A 5 60.67 86.35 8.01
CA ASP A 5 59.71 87.43 7.91
C ASP A 5 59.17 87.42 6.46
N PRO A 6 57.84 87.39 6.27
CA PRO A 6 57.27 87.42 4.93
C PRO A 6 57.85 88.64 4.20
N PRO A 7 58.20 88.52 2.90
CA PRO A 7 58.82 89.62 2.18
C PRO A 7 57.92 90.84 2.27
N THR A 8 58.37 91.87 2.98
CA THR A 8 57.59 93.08 3.19
C THR A 8 57.48 93.80 1.85
N SER A 9 56.34 93.65 1.18
CA SER A 9 56.03 94.38 -0.04
C SER A 9 55.58 95.80 0.32
N ARG A 10 56.21 96.81 -0.27
CA ARG A 10 55.75 98.21 -0.15
C ARG A 10 55.50 98.83 -1.51
N LEU A 11 54.49 99.68 -1.61
CA LEU A 11 54.26 100.47 -2.82
C LEU A 11 55.40 101.50 -2.97
N HIS A 12 56.08 101.46 -4.11
CA HIS A 12 57.23 102.33 -4.42
C HIS A 12 56.85 103.47 -5.37
N SER A 13 56.07 103.19 -6.42
CA SER A 13 55.61 104.23 -7.35
C SER A 13 54.26 103.91 -7.97
N VAL A 14 53.57 104.97 -8.41
CA VAL A 14 52.27 104.93 -9.09
C VAL A 14 52.37 105.77 -10.36
N LYS A 15 52.11 105.17 -11.52
CA LYS A 15 52.00 105.89 -12.79
C LYS A 15 50.55 105.90 -13.25
N ILE A 16 50.02 107.07 -13.56
CA ILE A 16 48.61 107.28 -13.90
C ILE A 16 48.54 107.94 -15.27
N GLN A 17 47.79 107.35 -16.21
CA GLN A 17 47.57 107.90 -17.53
C GLN A 17 46.08 107.92 -17.86
N GLY A 18 45.52 109.12 -18.09
CA GLY A 18 44.15 109.28 -18.57
C GLY A 18 43.06 108.85 -17.59
N PHE A 19 43.30 108.89 -16.27
CA PHE A 19 42.38 108.41 -15.23
C PHE A 19 41.68 109.56 -14.49
N LYS A 20 40.35 109.61 -14.54
CA LYS A 20 39.49 110.66 -13.96
C LYS A 20 40.03 112.07 -14.24
N SER A 21 40.45 112.84 -13.24
CA SER A 21 40.97 114.21 -13.43
C SER A 21 42.37 114.27 -14.03
N TYR A 22 43.09 113.15 -14.16
CA TYR A 22 44.42 113.08 -14.77
C TYR A 22 44.30 112.86 -16.28
N ALA A 23 44.45 113.93 -17.08
CA ALA A 23 44.37 113.86 -18.53
C ALA A 23 45.67 113.31 -19.17
N GLY A 24 46.83 113.67 -18.60
CA GLY A 24 48.15 113.24 -19.07
C GLY A 24 48.72 112.05 -18.31
N SER A 25 50.01 111.78 -18.54
CA SER A 25 50.80 110.85 -17.73
C SER A 25 51.33 111.57 -16.49
N VAL A 26 51.05 111.01 -15.31
CA VAL A 26 51.51 111.51 -14.03
C VAL A 26 52.23 110.38 -13.30
N ASP A 27 53.47 110.63 -12.91
CA ASP A 27 54.31 109.69 -12.18
C ASP A 27 54.45 110.18 -10.74
N ILE A 28 53.99 109.35 -9.79
CA ILE A 28 54.18 109.53 -8.36
C ILE A 28 55.28 108.57 -7.95
N LEU A 29 56.46 109.10 -7.65
CA LEU A 29 57.67 108.33 -7.35
C LEU A 29 57.98 108.36 -5.85
N ASP A 30 58.85 107.45 -5.42
CA ASP A 30 59.45 107.41 -4.08
C ASP A 30 58.46 107.43 -2.91
N LEU A 31 57.41 106.63 -3.01
CA LEU A 31 56.50 106.39 -1.90
C LEU A 31 57.26 105.68 -0.76
N GLY A 32 57.26 106.31 0.42
CA GLY A 32 57.92 105.79 1.64
C GLY A 32 57.06 104.79 2.40
N SER A 33 57.52 104.38 3.59
CA SER A 33 56.74 103.53 4.52
C SER A 33 55.44 104.21 4.97
N PHE A 34 55.45 105.54 5.06
CA PHE A 34 54.30 106.38 5.29
C PHE A 34 54.37 107.57 4.33
N THR A 35 53.30 107.80 3.55
CA THR A 35 53.25 108.89 2.58
C THR A 35 51.93 109.65 2.71
N CYS A 36 52.02 110.98 2.86
CA CYS A 36 50.85 111.86 2.87
C CYS A 36 50.63 112.51 1.50
N ILE A 37 49.43 112.35 0.94
CA ILE A 37 49.00 113.07 -0.27
C ILE A 37 48.25 114.33 0.14
N ILE A 38 48.89 115.48 -0.02
CA ILE A 38 48.35 116.79 0.35
C ILE A 38 48.05 117.65 -0.89
N GLY A 39 47.17 118.64 -0.76
CA GLY A 39 46.79 119.53 -1.86
C GLY A 39 45.44 120.22 -1.65
N ALA A 40 45.13 121.20 -2.50
CA ALA A 40 43.86 121.92 -2.45
C ALA A 40 42.64 121.01 -2.74
N ASN A 41 41.44 121.44 -2.33
CA ASN A 41 40.22 120.71 -2.66
C ASN A 41 40.02 120.67 -4.17
N GLY A 42 39.66 119.50 -4.70
CA GLY A 42 39.56 119.28 -6.15
C GLY A 42 40.89 118.99 -6.86
N ALA A 43 42.04 119.05 -6.20
CA ALA A 43 43.35 118.77 -6.81
C ALA A 43 43.62 117.28 -7.14
N GLY A 44 42.60 116.41 -7.07
CA GLY A 44 42.73 114.99 -7.40
C GLY A 44 43.29 114.09 -6.27
N LYS A 45 43.42 114.57 -5.03
CA LYS A 45 43.96 113.77 -3.90
C LYS A 45 43.31 112.39 -3.73
N SER A 46 41.97 112.35 -3.72
CA SER A 46 41.21 111.09 -3.61
C SER A 46 41.28 110.23 -4.87
N VAL A 47 41.59 110.84 -6.03
CA VAL A 47 41.74 110.13 -7.31
C VAL A 47 42.98 109.25 -7.29
N THR A 48 44.06 109.64 -6.61
CA THR A 48 45.23 108.78 -6.45
C THR A 48 44.89 107.49 -5.70
N GLY A 49 44.13 107.58 -4.61
CA GLY A 49 43.63 106.41 -3.89
C GLY A 49 42.71 105.54 -4.75
N ASP A 50 41.83 106.16 -5.54
CA ASP A 50 40.99 105.46 -6.50
C ASP A 50 41.79 104.76 -7.61
N ALA A 51 42.90 105.33 -8.06
CA ALA A 51 43.77 104.76 -9.09
C ALA A 51 44.48 103.50 -8.57
N ILE A 52 44.96 103.52 -7.32
CA ILE A 52 45.53 102.34 -6.65
C ILE A 52 44.44 101.27 -6.50
N ALA A 53 43.26 101.64 -6.01
CA ALA A 53 42.11 100.75 -5.87
C ALA A 53 41.72 100.09 -7.21
N PHE A 54 41.78 100.86 -8.30
CA PHE A 54 41.47 100.41 -9.65
C PHE A 54 42.44 99.30 -10.10
N VAL A 55 43.76 99.46 -9.92
CA VAL A 55 44.69 98.39 -10.32
C VAL A 55 44.44 97.11 -9.53
N LEU A 56 44.22 97.24 -8.22
CA LEU A 56 43.99 96.11 -7.31
C LEU A 56 42.63 95.42 -7.48
N GLY A 57 41.73 95.92 -8.35
CA GLY A 57 40.48 95.23 -8.68
C GLY A 57 39.25 95.69 -7.90
N HIS A 58 39.29 96.83 -7.21
CA HIS A 58 38.14 97.34 -6.45
C HIS A 58 36.90 97.67 -7.32
N HIS A 59 37.08 97.87 -8.62
CA HIS A 59 36.01 98.13 -9.61
C HIS A 59 35.37 96.86 -10.19
N LEU A 60 35.87 95.67 -9.86
CA LEU A 60 35.28 94.41 -10.30
C LEU A 60 33.85 94.32 -9.75
N GLY A 61 32.86 94.43 -10.65
CA GLY A 61 31.43 94.51 -10.34
C GLY A 61 30.75 95.86 -10.66
N LEU A 62 31.49 96.90 -11.03
CA LEU A 62 30.89 98.14 -11.57
C LEU A 62 30.31 97.89 -12.96
N ARG A 63 29.16 98.51 -13.26
CA ARG A 63 28.56 98.42 -14.61
C ARG A 63 29.45 99.12 -15.63
N LYS A 64 29.42 98.71 -16.90
CA LYS A 64 30.22 99.32 -17.99
C LYS A 64 30.14 100.86 -18.01
N LYS A 65 28.94 101.44 -17.80
CA LYS A 65 28.74 102.90 -17.73
C LYS A 65 29.45 103.56 -16.54
N GLU A 66 29.62 102.86 -15.43
CA GLU A 66 30.33 103.34 -14.24
C GLU A 66 31.84 103.16 -14.39
N LEU A 67 32.30 102.11 -15.08
CA LEU A 67 33.70 101.90 -15.43
C LEU A 67 34.23 103.00 -16.36
N LEU A 68 33.47 103.37 -17.41
CA LEU A 68 33.87 104.42 -18.34
C LEU A 68 34.01 105.80 -17.67
N LYS A 69 33.34 106.04 -16.53
CA LYS A 69 33.53 107.28 -15.73
C LYS A 69 34.91 107.37 -15.07
N LEU A 70 35.66 106.28 -15.05
CA LEU A 70 37.05 106.26 -14.57
C LEU A 70 38.02 106.82 -15.63
N MET A 71 37.62 106.86 -16.90
CA MET A 71 38.40 107.50 -17.96
C MET A 71 38.31 109.03 -17.84
N ASN A 72 39.38 109.73 -18.19
CA ASN A 72 39.35 111.18 -18.24
C ASN A 72 38.39 111.65 -19.33
N ASP A 73 37.37 112.42 -18.94
CA ASP A 73 36.50 113.12 -19.87
C ASP A 73 37.17 114.44 -20.27
N SER A 74 37.92 114.38 -21.37
CA SER A 74 38.75 115.47 -21.85
C SER A 74 37.94 116.66 -22.40
N SER A 75 36.61 116.53 -22.50
CA SER A 75 35.69 117.64 -22.81
C SER A 75 35.82 118.80 -21.81
N ARG A 76 36.28 118.51 -20.58
CA ARG A 76 36.53 119.51 -19.53
C ARG A 76 37.91 120.18 -19.65
N CYS A 77 38.85 119.60 -20.38
CA CYS A 77 40.26 120.00 -20.39
C CYS A 77 40.80 120.41 -21.77
N ARG A 78 39.96 120.53 -22.81
CA ARG A 78 40.36 120.87 -24.21
C ARG A 78 41.46 119.96 -24.80
N ALA A 79 41.62 118.75 -24.26
CA ALA A 79 42.54 117.74 -24.77
C ALA A 79 41.75 116.68 -25.59
N PRO A 80 42.37 115.98 -26.55
CA PRO A 80 41.74 114.81 -27.17
C PRO A 80 41.46 113.74 -26.09
N SER A 81 40.28 113.11 -26.17
CA SER A 81 39.90 112.05 -25.23
C SER A 81 40.91 110.91 -25.34
N PRO A 82 41.50 110.43 -24.22
CA PRO A 82 42.42 109.31 -24.31
C PRO A 82 41.66 108.06 -24.74
N ASP A 83 42.12 107.39 -25.80
CA ASP A 83 41.54 106.12 -26.28
C ASP A 83 41.63 104.99 -25.25
N ARG A 84 42.53 105.15 -24.26
CA ARG A 84 42.78 104.21 -23.18
C ARG A 84 43.24 104.93 -21.92
N THR A 85 42.86 104.35 -20.79
CA THR A 85 43.34 104.73 -19.46
C THR A 85 44.22 103.60 -18.93
N GLN A 86 45.37 103.92 -18.35
CA GLN A 86 46.26 102.92 -17.76
C GLN A 86 46.80 103.43 -16.43
N VAL A 87 46.77 102.57 -15.43
CA VAL A 87 47.40 102.84 -14.12
C VAL A 87 48.37 101.71 -13.84
N CYS A 88 49.59 102.05 -13.43
CA CYS A 88 50.65 101.11 -13.08
C CYS A 88 51.07 101.34 -11.64
N LEU A 89 51.20 100.26 -10.88
CA LEU A 89 51.78 100.23 -9.54
C LEU A 89 53.11 99.49 -9.60
N THR A 90 54.11 100.01 -8.91
CA THR A 90 55.38 99.31 -8.70
C THR A 90 55.57 99.12 -7.21
N PHE A 91 55.80 97.88 -6.82
CA PHE A 91 56.07 97.45 -5.46
C PHE A 91 57.55 97.10 -5.32
N LEU A 92 58.13 97.43 -4.18
CA LEU A 92 59.41 96.90 -3.74
C LEU A 92 59.13 95.69 -2.84
N VAL A 93 59.54 94.51 -3.27
CA VAL A 93 59.36 93.24 -2.57
C VAL A 93 60.74 92.73 -2.18
N GLY A 94 61.13 92.93 -0.92
CA GLY A 94 62.51 92.75 -0.50
C GLY A 94 63.44 93.75 -1.20
N GLN A 95 64.28 93.27 -2.12
CA GLN A 95 65.17 94.10 -2.96
C GLN A 95 64.72 94.17 -4.43
N GLU A 96 63.67 93.44 -4.82
CA GLU A 96 63.20 93.38 -6.20
C GLU A 96 62.03 94.32 -6.46
N LEU A 97 61.94 94.83 -7.69
CA LEU A 97 60.82 95.64 -8.14
C LEU A 97 59.82 94.76 -8.88
N PHE A 98 58.59 94.73 -8.39
CA PHE A 98 57.46 94.07 -9.01
C PHE A 98 56.47 95.12 -9.52
N SER A 99 56.16 95.12 -10.82
CA SER A 99 55.23 96.07 -11.41
C SER A 99 53.98 95.38 -11.94
N CYS A 100 52.82 95.92 -11.58
CA CYS A 100 51.53 95.50 -12.09
C CYS A 100 50.76 96.72 -12.62
N ALA A 101 49.87 96.51 -13.58
CA ALA A 101 49.09 97.59 -14.15
C ALA A 101 47.68 97.11 -14.51
N ARG A 102 46.79 98.07 -14.74
CA ARG A 102 45.48 97.79 -15.29
C ARG A 102 45.14 98.81 -16.35
N ARG A 103 44.62 98.32 -17.47
CA ARG A 103 44.20 99.12 -18.62
C ARG A 103 42.69 99.08 -18.75
N LEU A 104 42.10 100.21 -19.11
CA LEU A 104 40.69 100.36 -19.47
C LEU A 104 40.61 100.97 -20.87
N SER A 105 39.90 100.30 -21.76
CA SER A 105 39.63 100.77 -23.12
C SER A 105 38.23 101.37 -23.24
N MET A 106 37.99 102.20 -24.26
CA MET A 106 36.66 102.76 -24.58
C MET A 106 35.58 101.69 -24.83
N SER A 107 35.98 100.47 -25.20
CA SER A 107 35.08 99.31 -25.28
C SER A 107 34.48 98.91 -23.92
N GLY A 108 34.99 99.45 -22.81
CA GLY A 108 34.64 99.08 -21.44
C GLY A 108 35.36 97.82 -20.95
N ARG A 109 36.34 97.31 -21.71
CA ARG A 109 37.16 96.16 -21.31
C ARG A 109 38.26 96.63 -20.37
N SER A 110 38.31 96.01 -19.19
CA SER A 110 39.39 96.19 -18.23
C SER A 110 40.32 94.98 -18.33
N GLU A 111 41.60 95.22 -18.54
CA GLU A 111 42.63 94.18 -18.70
C GLU A 111 43.70 94.38 -17.62
N PRO A 112 43.93 93.38 -16.74
CA PRO A 112 45.08 93.38 -15.84
C PRO A 112 46.35 93.07 -16.64
N LEU A 113 47.44 93.71 -16.25
CA LEU A 113 48.73 93.64 -16.91
C LEU A 113 49.80 93.35 -15.86
N LEU A 114 50.68 92.40 -16.15
CA LEU A 114 51.86 92.11 -15.33
C LEU A 114 53.12 92.50 -16.10
N ALA A 115 54.08 93.11 -15.40
CA ALA A 115 55.41 93.31 -15.96
C ALA A 115 56.15 91.98 -15.96
N CYS A 116 56.77 91.66 -17.09
CA CYS A 116 57.51 90.42 -17.24
C CYS A 116 58.97 90.61 -16.84
N SER A 117 59.50 89.77 -15.95
CA SER A 117 60.92 89.83 -15.57
C SER A 117 61.85 89.44 -16.73
N SER A 118 61.38 88.67 -17.72
CA SER A 118 62.18 88.17 -18.86
C SER A 118 62.06 89.00 -20.14
N SER A 119 61.12 89.95 -20.22
CA SER A 119 60.94 90.83 -21.38
C SER A 119 60.50 92.21 -20.88
N GLN A 120 61.13 93.31 -21.32
CA GLN A 120 60.76 94.70 -20.96
C GLN A 120 59.37 95.12 -21.50
N GLY A 121 58.32 94.37 -21.17
CA GLY A 121 56.99 94.51 -21.72
C GLY A 121 55.90 94.10 -20.72
N TRP A 122 54.69 94.60 -20.98
CA TRP A 122 53.49 94.29 -20.21
C TRP A 122 52.73 93.14 -20.89
N HIS A 123 52.40 92.10 -20.13
CA HIS A 123 51.56 91.00 -20.62
C HIS A 123 50.17 91.09 -20.00
N ALA A 124 49.14 90.99 -20.83
CA ALA A 124 47.76 90.88 -20.37
C ALA A 124 47.51 89.50 -19.80
N THR A 125 46.88 89.43 -18.64
CA THR A 125 46.54 88.18 -17.96
C THR A 125 45.06 88.10 -17.65
N ASP A 126 44.61 86.91 -17.25
CA ASP A 126 43.36 86.70 -16.55
C ASP A 126 43.43 87.23 -15.11
N GLU A 127 42.26 87.46 -14.52
CA GLU A 127 42.12 88.04 -13.17
C GLU A 127 42.58 87.06 -12.08
N ASP A 128 42.41 85.75 -12.29
CA ASP A 128 42.81 84.70 -11.34
C ASP A 128 44.35 84.61 -11.27
N THR A 129 45.03 84.54 -12.42
CA THR A 129 46.50 84.58 -12.47
C THR A 129 47.05 85.91 -11.93
N PHE A 130 46.37 87.03 -12.18
CA PHE A 130 46.75 88.33 -11.63
C PHE A 130 46.68 88.34 -10.10
N CYS A 131 45.56 87.89 -9.52
CA CYS A 131 45.38 87.80 -8.07
C CYS A 131 46.37 86.82 -7.43
N LYS A 132 46.62 85.67 -8.08
CA LYS A 132 47.60 84.69 -7.61
C LYS A 132 49.02 85.28 -7.56
N THR A 133 49.44 85.95 -8.63
CA THR A 133 50.76 86.58 -8.70
C THR A 133 50.91 87.69 -7.65
N LEU A 134 49.87 88.49 -7.42
CA LEU A 134 49.86 89.48 -6.32
C LEU A 134 49.97 88.79 -4.95
N GLY A 135 49.24 87.69 -4.75
CA GLY A 135 49.28 86.90 -3.52
C GLY A 135 50.67 86.31 -3.23
N GLU A 136 51.39 85.83 -4.25
CA GLU A 136 52.77 85.35 -4.14
C GLU A 136 53.73 86.43 -3.63
N HIS A 137 53.46 87.70 -3.93
CA HIS A 137 54.22 88.86 -3.45
C HIS A 137 53.65 89.45 -2.15
N GLY A 138 52.73 88.76 -1.46
CA GLY A 138 52.13 89.21 -0.20
C GLY A 138 51.04 90.27 -0.34
N ILE A 139 50.58 90.57 -1.56
CA ILE A 139 49.56 91.58 -1.84
C ILE A 139 48.21 90.87 -1.98
N ARG A 140 47.38 90.93 -0.94
CA ARG A 140 46.02 90.36 -0.98
C ARG A 140 45.02 91.38 -1.52
N THR A 141 44.27 90.98 -2.54
CA THR A 141 43.18 91.77 -3.14
C THR A 141 41.82 91.48 -2.51
N ASP A 142 41.71 90.40 -1.74
CA ASP A 142 40.53 90.06 -0.95
C ASP A 142 40.24 91.19 0.05
N ASN A 143 39.01 91.70 0.08
CA ASN A 143 38.55 92.77 0.99
C ASN A 143 39.17 94.17 0.82
N LEU A 144 39.69 94.53 -0.37
CA LEU A 144 40.15 95.89 -0.67
C LEU A 144 39.13 96.99 -0.30
N LYS A 145 37.83 96.69 -0.39
CA LYS A 145 36.74 97.62 -0.02
C LYS A 145 36.77 98.07 1.44
N ARG A 146 37.39 97.30 2.33
CA ARG A 146 37.50 97.61 3.76
C ARG A 146 38.85 98.25 4.13
N CYS A 147 39.88 98.02 3.33
CA CYS A 147 41.21 98.61 3.57
C CYS A 147 41.32 100.04 2.99
N ILE A 148 40.55 100.36 1.95
CA ILE A 148 40.55 101.68 1.31
C ILE A 148 39.36 102.47 1.83
N LEU A 149 39.62 103.32 2.84
CA LEU A 149 38.59 104.16 3.45
C LEU A 149 38.40 105.45 2.64
N LYS A 150 37.19 105.69 2.15
CA LYS A 150 36.81 106.96 1.53
C LYS A 150 36.01 107.80 2.50
N GLN A 151 35.95 109.11 2.28
CA GLN A 151 35.22 110.06 3.13
C GLN A 151 33.70 109.75 3.27
N GLN A 152 33.13 108.98 2.34
CA GLN A 152 31.74 108.52 2.36
C GLN A 152 31.56 107.15 3.04
N ASP A 153 32.65 106.41 3.25
CA ASP A 153 32.66 105.15 3.96
C ASP A 153 32.90 105.45 5.44
N GLN A 154 31.83 105.50 6.25
CA GLN A 154 31.99 105.58 7.70
C GLN A 154 32.85 104.40 8.16
N ALA A 155 33.95 104.71 8.85
CA ALA A 155 35.14 103.88 8.99
C ALA A 155 34.91 102.44 9.47
N VAL A 156 33.81 102.16 10.16
CA VAL A 156 33.31 100.81 10.41
C VAL A 156 31.80 100.97 10.55
N LYS A 157 31.02 100.80 9.47
CA LYS A 157 29.57 100.56 9.67
C LYS A 157 29.46 99.37 10.62
N VAL A 158 28.64 99.49 11.66
CA VAL A 158 28.33 98.37 12.57
C VAL A 158 27.76 97.25 11.70
N HIS A 159 28.62 96.33 11.30
CA HIS A 159 28.24 95.21 10.45
C HIS A 159 27.60 94.14 11.32
N HIS A 160 26.64 93.43 10.75
CA HIS A 160 26.09 92.22 11.37
C HIS A 160 27.24 91.25 11.72
N PRO A 161 27.26 90.62 12.91
CA PRO A 161 28.38 89.80 13.37
C PRO A 161 28.89 88.77 12.35
N LEU A 162 27.99 88.16 11.57
CA LEU A 162 28.36 87.21 10.51
C LEU A 162 29.24 87.82 9.41
N LEU A 163 28.95 89.06 8.98
CA LEU A 163 29.75 89.76 7.95
C LEU A 163 31.12 90.21 8.49
N LEU A 164 31.24 90.30 9.82
CA LEU A 164 32.49 90.58 10.50
C LEU A 164 33.32 89.30 10.60
N THR A 165 32.70 88.16 10.92
CA THR A 165 33.34 86.84 10.91
C THR A 165 33.87 86.49 9.53
N GLU A 166 33.07 86.62 8.47
CA GLU A 166 33.49 86.34 7.09
C GLU A 166 34.72 87.19 6.70
N HIS A 167 34.76 88.44 7.16
CA HIS A 167 35.90 89.30 6.92
C HIS A 167 37.14 88.87 7.68
N PHE A 168 37.01 88.50 8.94
CA PHE A 168 38.12 87.94 9.71
C PHE A 168 38.62 86.63 9.09
N GLU A 169 37.73 85.75 8.65
CA GLU A 169 38.10 84.53 7.95
C GLU A 169 38.87 84.82 6.66
N ALA A 170 38.44 85.82 5.89
CA ALA A 170 39.17 86.24 4.71
C ALA A 170 40.54 86.87 5.06
N LEU A 171 40.66 87.68 6.12
CA LEU A 171 41.94 88.22 6.60
C LEU A 171 42.91 87.12 7.06
N VAL A 172 42.40 86.13 7.79
CA VAL A 172 43.17 84.96 8.26
C VAL A 172 43.47 84.01 7.10
N GLY A 173 42.66 84.02 6.03
CA GLY A 173 42.79 83.12 4.88
C GLY A 173 42.05 81.79 5.03
N THR A 174 41.08 81.71 5.94
CA THR A 174 40.28 80.50 6.20
C THR A 174 38.97 80.43 5.42
N SER A 175 38.62 81.48 4.67
CA SER A 175 37.35 81.58 3.93
C SER A 175 37.11 80.41 2.96
N GLY A 176 38.16 79.88 2.32
CA GLY A 176 38.06 78.74 1.40
C GLY A 176 37.67 77.41 2.07
N TYR A 177 37.93 77.26 3.38
CA TYR A 177 37.62 76.01 4.10
C TYR A 177 36.16 75.90 4.51
N VAL A 178 35.44 77.02 4.61
CA VAL A 178 34.04 77.02 5.07
C VAL A 178 33.17 76.16 4.17
N VAL A 179 33.31 76.31 2.85
CA VAL A 179 32.57 75.54 1.85
C VAL A 179 32.93 74.06 1.96
N SER A 180 34.22 73.72 1.94
CA SER A 180 34.69 72.33 2.03
C SER A 180 34.24 71.63 3.32
N ILE A 181 34.27 72.31 4.46
CA ILE A 181 33.79 71.79 5.75
C ILE A 181 32.28 71.53 5.69
N SER A 182 31.51 72.46 5.11
CA SER A 182 30.06 72.32 5.01
C SER A 182 29.65 71.14 4.13
N GLU A 183 30.30 70.97 2.97
CA GLU A 183 30.07 69.86 2.05
C GLU A 183 30.46 68.52 2.70
N THR A 184 31.60 68.49 3.39
CA THR A 184 32.06 67.28 4.09
C THR A 184 31.10 66.90 5.22
N ARG A 185 30.57 67.87 5.97
CA ARG A 185 29.57 67.64 7.00
C ARG A 185 28.26 67.10 6.42
N GLN A 186 27.79 67.66 5.31
CA GLN A 186 26.60 67.16 4.64
C GLN A 186 26.80 65.71 4.17
N HIS A 187 27.92 65.44 3.51
CA HIS A 187 28.24 64.09 3.04
C HIS A 187 28.35 63.08 4.20
N LEU A 188 28.92 63.47 5.34
CA LEU A 188 28.95 62.63 6.54
C LEU A 188 27.54 62.35 7.08
N SER A 189 26.66 63.36 7.10
CA SER A 189 25.27 63.20 7.52
C SER A 189 24.52 62.22 6.60
N ASP A 190 24.69 62.35 5.29
CA ASP A 190 24.05 61.46 4.31
C ASP A 190 24.55 60.01 4.43
N LYS A 191 25.85 59.83 4.69
CA LYS A 191 26.41 58.49 4.95
C LYS A 191 25.91 57.91 6.28
N HIS A 192 25.76 58.73 7.31
CA HIS A 192 25.27 58.27 8.60
C HIS A 192 23.83 57.75 8.50
N THR A 193 22.93 58.52 7.86
CA THR A 193 21.54 58.10 7.63
C THR A 193 21.45 56.84 6.76
N ALA A 194 22.34 56.66 5.78
CA ALA A 194 22.43 55.42 5.01
C ALA A 194 22.85 54.22 5.87
N CYS A 195 23.81 54.39 6.78
CA CYS A 195 24.21 53.35 7.72
C CYS A 195 23.06 52.96 8.66
N GLU A 196 22.35 53.94 9.22
CA GLU A 196 21.16 53.68 10.06
C GLU A 196 20.10 52.88 9.30
N GLY A 197 19.88 53.18 8.01
CA GLY A 197 18.99 52.40 7.15
C GLY A 197 19.43 50.94 6.99
N LEU A 198 20.73 50.70 6.81
CA LEU A 198 21.28 49.35 6.71
C LEU A 198 21.18 48.58 8.03
N GLU A 199 21.35 49.23 9.17
CA GLU A 199 21.17 48.61 10.49
C GLU A 199 19.72 48.09 10.67
N VAL A 200 18.73 48.90 10.27
CA VAL A 200 17.32 48.48 10.28
C VAL A 200 17.07 47.28 9.37
N ASP A 201 17.71 47.25 8.20
CA ASP A 201 17.59 46.11 7.27
C ASP A 201 18.25 44.84 7.81
N ILE A 202 19.41 44.96 8.47
CA ILE A 202 20.08 43.84 9.15
C ILE A 202 19.14 43.27 10.22
N ASP A 203 18.59 44.11 11.08
CA ASP A 203 17.63 43.72 12.12
C ASP A 203 16.41 42.98 11.53
N ARG A 204 15.89 43.46 10.40
CA ARG A 204 14.77 42.83 9.71
C ARG A 204 15.14 41.44 9.19
N LEU A 205 16.33 41.29 8.61
CA LEU A 205 16.84 40.01 8.12
C LEU A 205 17.08 39.03 9.27
N GLU A 206 17.61 39.49 10.40
CA GLU A 206 17.81 38.66 11.59
C GLU A 206 16.49 38.12 12.15
N ARG A 207 15.45 38.97 12.25
CA ARG A 207 14.10 38.53 12.64
C ARG A 207 13.51 37.51 11.67
N ARG A 208 13.80 37.63 10.37
CA ARG A 208 13.38 36.63 9.37
C ARG A 208 14.17 35.33 9.54
N ARG A 209 15.48 35.41 9.80
CA ARG A 209 16.34 34.25 10.06
C ARG A 209 15.85 33.46 11.27
N THR A 210 15.50 34.13 12.38
CA THR A 210 14.99 33.45 13.59
C THR A 210 13.67 32.73 13.34
N LYS A 211 12.74 33.34 12.60
CA LYS A 211 11.47 32.69 12.20
C LYS A 211 11.71 31.45 11.35
N ILE A 212 12.54 31.54 10.31
CA ILE A 212 12.86 30.41 9.43
C ILE A 212 13.59 29.31 10.22
N ARG A 213 14.51 29.67 11.12
CA ARG A 213 15.22 28.70 11.96
C ARG A 213 14.28 27.89 12.84
N GLY A 214 13.23 28.52 13.37
CA GLY A 214 12.17 27.81 14.10
C GLY A 214 11.45 26.79 13.22
N GLN A 215 11.10 27.16 11.99
CA GLN A 215 10.46 26.24 11.02
C GLN A 215 11.38 25.08 10.63
N VAL A 216 12.66 25.35 10.37
CA VAL A 216 13.66 24.31 10.05
C VAL A 216 13.75 23.29 11.19
N ARG A 217 13.84 23.75 12.44
CA ARG A 217 13.87 22.87 13.61
C ARG A 217 12.63 21.99 13.70
N SER A 218 11.43 22.55 13.50
CA SER A 218 10.19 21.76 13.47
C SER A 218 10.18 20.72 12.35
N CYS A 219 10.69 21.06 11.17
CA CYS A 219 10.83 20.14 10.05
C CYS A 219 11.82 19.01 10.36
N GLU A 220 12.96 19.31 10.98
CA GLU A 220 13.95 18.32 11.41
C GLU A 220 13.35 17.35 12.45
N GLU A 221 12.64 17.86 13.45
CA GLU A 221 11.93 17.04 14.44
C GLU A 221 10.87 16.15 13.79
N TYR A 222 10.12 16.66 12.81
CA TYR A 222 9.17 15.87 12.03
C TYR A 222 9.85 14.75 11.23
N LEU A 223 10.96 15.05 10.54
CA LEU A 223 11.71 14.07 9.76
C LEU A 223 12.28 12.96 10.67
N GLN A 224 12.79 13.32 11.85
CA GLN A 224 13.22 12.35 12.85
C GLN A 224 12.07 11.45 13.30
N ARG A 225 10.92 12.02 13.69
CA ARG A 225 9.73 11.24 14.10
C ARG A 225 9.20 10.35 12.98
N ARG A 226 9.22 10.83 11.73
CA ARG A 226 8.82 10.04 10.57
C ARG A 226 9.79 8.87 10.35
N SER A 227 11.09 9.09 10.50
CA SER A 227 12.09 8.03 10.35
C SER A 227 11.95 6.94 11.41
N THR A 228 11.69 7.31 12.67
CA THR A 228 11.46 6.36 13.75
C THR A 228 10.15 5.61 13.57
N PHE A 229 9.07 6.29 13.17
CA PHE A 229 7.80 5.66 12.83
C PHE A 229 7.94 4.63 11.70
N LEU A 230 8.61 4.98 10.61
CA LEU A 230 8.86 4.06 9.50
C LEU A 230 9.73 2.87 9.93
N ALA A 231 10.71 3.07 10.80
CA ALA A 231 11.52 1.99 11.36
C ALA A 231 10.67 1.04 12.21
N GLN A 232 9.78 1.57 13.06
CA GLN A 232 8.84 0.79 13.86
C GLN A 232 7.85 0.02 12.98
N GLN A 233 7.28 0.67 11.96
CA GLN A 233 6.37 0.03 11.01
C GLN A 233 7.06 -1.13 10.27
N ARG A 234 8.30 -0.93 9.82
CA ARG A 234 9.11 -2.00 9.20
C ARG A 234 9.39 -3.14 10.17
N ALA A 235 9.71 -2.85 11.43
CA ALA A 235 9.94 -3.87 12.45
C ALA A 235 8.66 -4.70 12.71
N PHE A 236 7.51 -4.03 12.84
CA PHE A 236 6.21 -4.68 13.00
C PHE A 236 5.87 -5.59 11.81
N LEU A 237 6.04 -5.09 10.58
CA LEU A 237 5.81 -5.88 9.37
C LEU A 237 6.75 -7.08 9.27
N LYS A 238 8.02 -6.93 9.65
CA LYS A 238 8.98 -8.05 9.72
C LYS A 238 8.53 -9.10 10.73
N GLN A 239 8.08 -8.68 11.92
CA GLN A 239 7.56 -9.58 12.94
C GLN A 239 6.32 -10.34 12.45
N LYS A 240 5.36 -9.63 11.82
CA LYS A 240 4.17 -10.24 11.23
C LYS A 240 4.53 -11.23 10.11
N HIS A 241 5.49 -10.88 9.25
CA HIS A 241 5.98 -11.78 8.21
C HIS A 241 6.60 -13.05 8.81
N ALA A 242 7.44 -12.92 9.83
CA ALA A 242 8.04 -14.08 10.51
C ALA A 242 6.98 -15.00 11.11
N TYR A 243 5.94 -14.44 11.73
CA TYR A 243 4.81 -15.20 12.27
C TYR A 243 4.07 -15.97 11.15
N LEU A 244 3.67 -15.29 10.09
CA LEU A 244 2.98 -15.92 8.95
C LEU A 244 3.85 -16.98 8.27
N GLN A 245 5.16 -16.76 8.19
CA GLN A 245 6.09 -17.73 7.63
C GLN A 245 6.19 -18.99 8.49
N ALA A 246 6.18 -18.85 9.81
CA ALA A 246 6.11 -19.99 10.73
C ALA A 246 4.80 -20.77 10.57
N ASP A 247 3.66 -20.07 10.45
CA ASP A 247 2.35 -20.69 10.20
C ASP A 247 2.32 -21.45 8.87
N ILE A 248 2.86 -20.86 7.80
CA ILE A 248 2.96 -21.53 6.49
C ILE A 248 3.80 -22.80 6.60
N LEU A 249 4.95 -22.76 7.29
CA LEU A 249 5.79 -23.94 7.49
C LEU A 249 5.07 -25.02 8.31
N ALA A 250 4.34 -24.64 9.35
CA ALA A 250 3.54 -25.56 10.16
C ALA A 250 2.43 -26.21 9.32
N LEU A 251 1.71 -25.44 8.51
CA LEU A 251 0.68 -25.93 7.60
C LEU A 251 1.26 -26.83 6.50
N GLN A 252 2.41 -26.48 5.93
CA GLN A 252 3.11 -27.31 4.94
C GLN A 252 3.53 -28.65 5.54
N HIS A 253 4.06 -28.65 6.77
CA HIS A 253 4.41 -29.87 7.48
C HIS A 253 3.16 -30.71 7.83
N GLY A 254 2.07 -30.07 8.24
CA GLY A 254 0.77 -30.73 8.44
C GLY A 254 0.23 -31.34 7.15
N ALA A 255 0.32 -30.63 6.03
CA ALA A 255 -0.09 -31.11 4.71
C ALA A 255 0.78 -32.28 4.23
N LYS A 256 2.11 -32.24 4.46
CA LYS A 256 3.01 -33.38 4.17
C LYS A 256 2.61 -34.61 4.98
N LYS A 257 2.41 -34.48 6.29
CA LYS A 257 1.94 -35.58 7.14
C LYS A 257 0.59 -36.14 6.68
N ALA A 258 -0.35 -35.27 6.32
CA ALA A 258 -1.64 -35.70 5.77
C ALA A 258 -1.48 -36.42 4.42
N SER A 259 -0.61 -35.93 3.54
CA SER A 259 -0.29 -36.57 2.25
C SER A 259 0.36 -37.95 2.45
N GLU A 260 1.30 -38.08 3.39
CA GLU A 260 1.92 -39.36 3.75
C GLU A 260 0.87 -40.34 4.30
N ALA A 261 -0.06 -39.87 5.15
CA ALA A 261 -1.17 -40.67 5.64
C ALA A 261 -2.13 -41.10 4.52
N VAL A 262 -2.42 -40.22 3.55
CA VAL A 262 -3.25 -40.54 2.37
C VAL A 262 -2.54 -41.55 1.47
N GLN A 263 -1.23 -41.42 1.23
CA GLN A 263 -0.45 -42.40 0.47
C GLN A 263 -0.41 -43.76 1.17
N HIS A 264 -0.23 -43.79 2.49
CA HIS A 264 -0.31 -45.02 3.26
C HIS A 264 -1.70 -45.66 3.19
N ALA A 265 -2.77 -44.88 3.33
CA ALA A 265 -4.14 -45.35 3.18
C ALA A 265 -4.42 -45.87 1.76
N ALA A 266 -3.92 -45.19 0.72
CA ALA A 266 -4.01 -45.64 -0.66
C ALA A 266 -3.30 -46.99 -0.87
N GLY A 267 -2.10 -47.17 -0.32
CA GLY A 267 -1.39 -48.45 -0.33
C GLY A 267 -2.17 -49.58 0.34
N VAL A 268 -2.82 -49.31 1.47
CA VAL A 268 -3.70 -50.29 2.14
C VAL A 268 -4.92 -50.64 1.26
N THR A 269 -5.51 -49.66 0.57
CA THR A 269 -6.63 -49.93 -0.34
C THR A 269 -6.24 -50.70 -1.60
N GLU A 270 -5.02 -50.50 -2.12
CA GLU A 270 -4.47 -51.28 -3.24
C GLU A 270 -4.25 -52.74 -2.84
N HIS A 271 -3.67 -52.99 -1.66
CA HIS A 271 -3.53 -54.34 -1.11
C HIS A 271 -4.89 -55.04 -0.92
N ALA A 272 -5.89 -54.33 -0.40
CA ALA A 272 -7.24 -54.87 -0.25
C ALA A 272 -7.93 -55.19 -1.60
N LYS A 273 -7.62 -54.46 -2.68
CA LYS A 273 -8.11 -54.77 -4.03
C LYS A 273 -7.46 -56.04 -4.59
N GLN A 274 -6.15 -56.21 -4.42
CA GLN A 274 -5.43 -57.40 -4.88
C GLN A 274 -5.92 -58.67 -4.17
N GLU A 275 -6.18 -58.60 -2.85
CA GLU A 275 -6.77 -59.72 -2.11
C GLU A 275 -8.18 -60.10 -2.62
N LYS A 276 -8.98 -59.09 -3.00
CA LYS A 276 -10.31 -59.31 -3.58
C LYS A 276 -10.26 -60.01 -4.94
N GLU A 277 -9.29 -59.68 -5.79
CA GLU A 277 -9.11 -60.32 -7.10
C GLU A 277 -8.67 -61.78 -6.98
N ILE A 278 -7.77 -62.09 -6.04
CA ILE A 278 -7.35 -63.47 -5.74
C ILE A 278 -8.54 -64.30 -5.25
N ALA A 279 -9.39 -63.74 -4.37
CA ALA A 279 -10.59 -64.40 -3.89
C ALA A 279 -11.62 -64.67 -5.01
N GLN A 280 -11.76 -63.74 -5.96
CA GLN A 280 -12.66 -63.90 -7.11
C GLN A 280 -12.17 -64.97 -8.10
N ALA A 281 -10.86 -65.08 -8.33
CA ALA A 281 -10.28 -66.13 -9.17
C ALA A 281 -10.52 -67.54 -8.58
N ALA A 282 -10.40 -67.69 -7.25
CA ALA A 282 -10.65 -68.95 -6.56
C ALA A 282 -12.12 -69.42 -6.72
N LEU A 283 -13.08 -68.49 -6.63
CA LEU A 283 -14.51 -68.77 -6.87
C LEU A 283 -14.79 -69.33 -8.27
N CYS A 284 -14.18 -68.75 -9.31
CA CYS A 284 -14.38 -69.21 -10.69
C CYS A 284 -13.83 -70.62 -10.93
N THR A 285 -12.74 -71.01 -10.24
CA THR A 285 -12.21 -72.38 -10.33
C THR A 285 -13.08 -73.43 -9.66
N ALA A 286 -13.75 -73.08 -8.56
CA ALA A 286 -14.67 -73.99 -7.86
C ALA A 286 -15.93 -74.28 -8.68
N GLU A 287 -16.45 -73.28 -9.41
CA GLU A 287 -17.65 -73.43 -10.25
C GLU A 287 -17.41 -74.38 -11.44
N ARG A 288 -16.21 -74.35 -12.05
CA ARG A 288 -15.86 -75.25 -13.16
C ARG A 288 -15.73 -76.71 -12.73
N ALA A 289 -15.23 -77.00 -11.53
CA ALA A 289 -15.13 -78.36 -11.01
C ALA A 289 -16.52 -79.00 -10.79
N LEU A 290 -17.52 -78.20 -10.39
CA LEU A 290 -18.88 -78.67 -10.15
C LEU A 290 -19.64 -79.02 -11.44
N GLY A 291 -19.26 -78.41 -12.57
CA GLY A 291 -19.82 -78.70 -13.90
C GLY A 291 -19.40 -80.07 -14.46
N HIS A 292 -18.16 -80.49 -14.24
CA HIS A 292 -17.64 -81.76 -14.76
C HIS A 292 -18.20 -83.00 -14.04
N GLN A 293 -18.54 -82.90 -12.75
CA GLN A 293 -19.17 -84.01 -12.02
C GLN A 293 -20.58 -84.34 -12.51
N LYS A 294 -21.37 -83.34 -12.94
CA LYS A 294 -22.76 -83.53 -13.37
C LYS A 294 -22.90 -84.15 -14.77
N ALA A 295 -21.88 -84.04 -15.62
CA ALA A 295 -21.89 -84.62 -16.97
C ALA A 295 -21.58 -86.14 -16.99
N ALA A 296 -20.83 -86.65 -16.01
CA ALA A 296 -20.49 -88.08 -15.92
C ALA A 296 -21.66 -88.96 -15.43
N GLU A 297 -22.54 -88.43 -14.56
CA GLU A 297 -23.71 -89.18 -14.06
C GLU A 297 -24.80 -89.42 -15.12
N GLN A 298 -24.94 -88.55 -16.12
CA GLN A 298 -25.98 -88.71 -17.15
C GLN A 298 -25.64 -89.75 -18.22
N ALA A 299 -24.37 -90.13 -18.39
CA ALA A 299 -23.94 -91.15 -19.34
C ALA A 299 -24.21 -92.58 -18.84
N HIS A 300 -24.08 -92.83 -17.53
CA HIS A 300 -24.34 -94.14 -16.93
C HIS A 300 -25.83 -94.50 -16.81
N LEU A 301 -26.74 -93.53 -16.99
CA LEU A 301 -28.18 -93.74 -16.87
C LEU A 301 -28.83 -94.33 -18.14
N LYS A 302 -28.16 -94.26 -19.30
CA LYS A 302 -28.72 -94.71 -20.59
C LYS A 302 -28.36 -96.16 -20.97
N GLU A 303 -27.21 -96.68 -20.56
CA GLU A 303 -26.85 -98.11 -20.80
C GLU A 303 -27.57 -99.09 -19.84
N ALA A 304 -28.12 -98.60 -18.72
CA ALA A 304 -28.85 -99.42 -17.76
C ALA A 304 -30.32 -99.69 -18.15
N GLN A 305 -30.87 -98.97 -19.15
CA GLN A 305 -32.28 -99.08 -19.53
C GLN A 305 -32.54 -100.15 -20.61
N ASP A 306 -31.52 -100.57 -21.37
CA ASP A 306 -31.67 -101.54 -22.47
C ASP A 306 -31.45 -103.01 -22.06
N LEU A 307 -30.90 -103.29 -20.88
CA LEU A 307 -30.79 -104.65 -20.32
C LEU A 307 -31.97 -105.05 -19.41
N MET A 308 -32.84 -104.10 -19.02
CA MET A 308 -34.02 -104.36 -18.16
C MET A 308 -35.24 -104.96 -18.90
N LEU A 309 -35.20 -105.07 -20.23
CA LEU A 309 -36.33 -105.55 -21.03
C LEU A 309 -36.35 -107.08 -21.25
N GLU A 310 -35.26 -107.80 -20.95
CA GLU A 310 -35.15 -109.26 -21.18
C GLU A 310 -35.22 -110.11 -19.90
N GLU A 311 -34.99 -109.53 -18.72
CA GLU A 311 -35.07 -110.24 -17.42
C GLU A 311 -36.48 -110.22 -16.79
N SER A 312 -37.38 -109.39 -17.33
CA SER A 312 -38.77 -109.19 -16.90
C SER A 312 -39.74 -110.34 -17.28
N ARG A 313 -39.23 -111.47 -17.79
CA ARG A 313 -40.02 -112.70 -18.04
C ARG A 313 -39.80 -113.85 -17.04
N LEU A 314 -38.83 -113.78 -16.12
CA LEU A 314 -38.54 -114.89 -15.18
C LEU A 314 -38.52 -114.54 -13.68
N GLY A 315 -38.79 -113.28 -13.31
CA GLY A 315 -38.83 -112.83 -11.90
C GLY A 315 -40.21 -112.80 -11.24
N ILE A 316 -41.21 -113.50 -11.79
CA ILE A 316 -42.62 -113.48 -11.34
C ILE A 316 -42.89 -114.33 -10.08
N HIS A 317 -41.94 -115.10 -9.54
CA HIS A 317 -42.27 -116.03 -8.44
C HIS A 317 -41.44 -115.98 -7.16
N LEU A 318 -40.60 -114.95 -6.93
CA LEU A 318 -39.92 -114.80 -5.63
C LEU A 318 -39.63 -113.31 -5.29
N LYS A 319 -40.55 -112.40 -5.63
CA LYS A 319 -41.55 -111.91 -4.68
C LYS A 319 -40.94 -111.45 -3.34
N THR A 320 -41.09 -110.14 -3.11
CA THR A 320 -41.81 -109.66 -1.91
C THR A 320 -41.31 -110.19 -0.58
N ALA A 321 -40.25 -109.58 -0.03
CA ALA A 321 -40.02 -109.70 1.42
C ALA A 321 -39.17 -108.62 2.08
N LYS A 322 -38.33 -107.82 1.40
CA LYS A 322 -37.24 -107.13 2.14
C LYS A 322 -36.87 -105.69 1.77
N ALA A 323 -37.44 -105.07 0.73
CA ALA A 323 -37.06 -103.70 0.34
C ALA A 323 -38.05 -102.60 0.80
N ASP A 324 -39.27 -102.97 1.18
CA ASP A 324 -40.33 -101.98 1.47
C ASP A 324 -40.34 -101.42 2.90
N ALA A 325 -39.41 -101.84 3.76
CA ALA A 325 -39.40 -101.49 5.19
C ALA A 325 -38.61 -100.21 5.56
N LYS A 326 -37.95 -99.49 4.62
CA LYS A 326 -37.13 -98.30 4.96
C LYS A 326 -37.52 -96.98 4.29
N MET A 327 -38.25 -96.98 3.17
CA MET A 327 -38.69 -95.75 2.50
C MET A 327 -40.09 -95.26 2.93
N ALA A 328 -40.80 -96.01 3.79
CA ALA A 328 -42.13 -95.65 4.31
C ALA A 328 -42.09 -94.71 5.54
N GLY A 329 -40.95 -94.55 6.24
CA GLY A 329 -40.87 -93.82 7.52
C GLY A 329 -40.80 -92.29 7.43
N ILE A 330 -40.34 -91.71 6.31
CA ILE A 330 -40.10 -90.25 6.19
C ILE A 330 -41.20 -89.53 5.39
N LYS A 331 -41.89 -90.21 4.47
CA LYS A 331 -43.07 -89.65 3.75
C LYS A 331 -44.36 -89.67 4.59
N ALA A 332 -44.45 -90.48 5.64
CA ALA A 332 -45.60 -90.55 6.56
C ALA A 332 -45.70 -89.34 7.51
N LYS A 333 -44.58 -88.75 7.98
CA LYS A 333 -44.59 -87.60 8.91
C LYS A 333 -45.03 -86.27 8.26
N ARG A 334 -44.87 -86.11 6.94
CA ARG A 334 -45.23 -84.88 6.20
C ARG A 334 -46.71 -84.84 5.82
N ASN A 335 -47.33 -86.01 5.57
CA ASN A 335 -48.75 -86.11 5.25
C ASN A 335 -49.65 -86.16 6.51
N ALA A 336 -49.15 -86.65 7.65
CA ALA A 336 -49.88 -86.59 8.92
C ALA A 336 -50.11 -85.15 9.43
N ARG A 337 -49.13 -84.24 9.26
CA ARG A 337 -49.29 -82.81 9.62
C ARG A 337 -50.31 -82.09 8.75
N ARG A 338 -50.34 -82.40 7.44
CA ARG A 338 -51.27 -81.80 6.49
C ARG A 338 -52.70 -82.31 6.68
N LEU A 339 -52.88 -83.56 7.12
CA LEU A 339 -54.18 -84.12 7.48
C LEU A 339 -54.72 -83.51 8.79
N HIS A 340 -53.85 -83.24 9.78
CA HIS A 340 -54.24 -82.62 11.05
C HIS A 340 -54.67 -81.14 10.90
N GLU A 341 -54.05 -80.39 9.99
CA GLU A 341 -54.48 -79.02 9.65
C GLU A 341 -55.80 -78.98 8.86
N LEU A 342 -56.09 -80.00 8.04
CA LEU A 342 -57.34 -80.07 7.28
C LEU A 342 -58.51 -80.55 8.15
N THR A 343 -58.30 -81.50 9.08
CA THR A 343 -59.31 -81.90 10.07
C THR A 343 -59.65 -80.75 11.02
N ALA A 344 -58.66 -80.00 11.51
CA ALA A 344 -58.92 -78.82 12.34
C ALA A 344 -59.70 -77.70 11.62
N LYS A 345 -59.63 -77.62 10.29
CA LYS A 345 -60.42 -76.68 9.47
C LYS A 345 -61.83 -77.20 9.18
N GLU A 346 -61.99 -78.51 8.99
CA GLU A 346 -63.30 -79.16 8.82
C GLU A 346 -64.12 -79.09 10.12
N ASP A 347 -63.49 -79.33 11.28
CA ASP A 347 -64.18 -79.28 12.58
C ASP A 347 -64.64 -77.86 12.94
N ARG A 348 -63.85 -76.82 12.60
CA ARG A 348 -64.29 -75.42 12.76
C ARG A 348 -65.45 -75.05 11.84
N ALA A 349 -65.42 -75.50 10.58
CA ALA A 349 -66.51 -75.26 9.64
C ALA A 349 -67.80 -75.99 10.04
N ARG A 350 -67.70 -77.19 10.62
CA ARG A 350 -68.86 -77.93 11.18
C ARG A 350 -69.43 -77.26 12.43
N ALA A 351 -68.58 -76.72 13.30
CA ALA A 351 -69.04 -75.96 14.47
C ALA A 351 -69.80 -74.68 14.07
N GLU A 352 -69.27 -73.91 13.11
CA GLU A 352 -69.96 -72.71 12.59
C GLU A 352 -71.30 -73.05 11.92
N LEU A 353 -71.39 -74.18 11.21
CA LEU A 353 -72.65 -74.64 10.61
C LEU A 353 -73.65 -75.18 11.64
N ALA A 354 -73.20 -75.70 12.78
CA ALA A 354 -74.08 -76.11 13.87
C ALA A 354 -74.72 -74.89 14.54
N GLU A 355 -73.94 -73.83 14.83
CA GLU A 355 -74.45 -72.57 15.38
C GLU A 355 -75.43 -71.86 14.43
N LEU A 356 -75.14 -71.87 13.12
CA LEU A 356 -76.05 -71.34 12.09
C LEU A 356 -77.35 -72.15 11.98
N ASN A 357 -77.29 -73.48 12.10
CA ASN A 357 -78.48 -74.34 12.10
C ASN A 357 -79.36 -74.14 13.34
N GLU A 358 -78.76 -73.91 14.51
CA GLU A 358 -79.49 -73.59 15.74
C GLU A 358 -80.20 -72.23 15.62
N SER A 359 -79.51 -71.25 15.03
CA SER A 359 -80.07 -69.92 14.74
C SER A 359 -81.22 -69.99 13.71
N HIS A 360 -81.05 -70.76 12.63
CA HIS A 360 -82.09 -70.99 11.62
C HIS A 360 -83.30 -71.74 12.19
N GLY A 361 -83.09 -72.72 13.08
CA GLY A 361 -84.16 -73.43 13.79
C GLY A 361 -84.99 -72.51 14.69
N SER A 362 -84.34 -71.58 15.40
CA SER A 362 -85.03 -70.59 16.25
C SER A 362 -85.89 -69.62 15.42
N LEU A 363 -85.42 -69.20 14.24
CA LEU A 363 -86.14 -68.30 13.34
C LEU A 363 -87.28 -69.00 12.59
N ILE A 364 -87.15 -70.29 12.25
CA ILE A 364 -88.27 -71.09 11.73
C ILE A 364 -89.36 -71.22 12.79
N ALA A 365 -88.99 -71.40 14.06
CA ALA A 365 -89.96 -71.45 15.15
C ALA A 365 -90.69 -70.10 15.29
N GLU A 366 -89.99 -68.97 15.24
CA GLU A 366 -90.60 -67.63 15.23
C GLU A 366 -91.49 -67.40 14.00
N GLU A 367 -91.04 -67.73 12.79
CA GLU A 367 -91.84 -67.59 11.56
C GLU A 367 -93.10 -68.47 11.61
N SER A 368 -93.00 -69.68 12.16
CA SER A 368 -94.16 -70.57 12.33
C SER A 368 -95.15 -70.05 13.38
N LYS A 369 -94.68 -69.39 14.46
CA LYS A 369 -95.54 -68.68 15.42
C LYS A 369 -96.24 -67.50 14.76
N HIS A 370 -95.52 -66.68 13.99
CA HIS A 370 -96.12 -65.54 13.29
C HIS A 370 -97.11 -65.99 12.21
N LYS A 371 -96.80 -67.03 11.43
CA LYS A 371 -97.72 -67.63 10.44
C LYS A 371 -98.95 -68.26 11.10
N ALA A 372 -98.79 -68.92 12.25
CA ALA A 372 -99.90 -69.45 13.04
C ALA A 372 -100.76 -68.34 13.65
N ALA A 373 -100.14 -67.26 14.14
CA ALA A 373 -100.85 -66.08 14.64
C ALA A 373 -101.63 -65.37 13.51
N ILE A 374 -101.03 -65.18 12.34
CA ILE A 374 -101.68 -64.65 11.14
C ILE A 374 -102.87 -65.53 10.74
N LYS A 375 -102.69 -66.86 10.72
CA LYS A 375 -103.76 -67.80 10.38
C LYS A 375 -104.90 -67.80 11.40
N SER A 376 -104.58 -67.73 12.70
CA SER A 376 -105.60 -67.59 13.75
C SER A 376 -106.36 -66.26 13.66
N LEU A 377 -105.70 -65.16 13.28
CA LEU A 377 -106.33 -63.85 13.12
C LEU A 377 -107.16 -63.76 11.83
N GLN A 378 -106.74 -64.45 10.75
CA GLN A 378 -107.51 -64.57 9.51
C GLN A 378 -108.76 -65.44 9.70
N ASP A 379 -108.66 -66.53 10.47
CA ASP A 379 -109.79 -67.42 10.76
C ASP A 379 -110.80 -66.78 11.74
N HIS A 380 -110.40 -65.73 12.48
CA HIS A 380 -111.22 -65.08 13.53
C HIS A 380 -111.70 -63.67 13.17
N GLY A 381 -111.52 -63.21 11.91
CA GLY A 381 -112.14 -61.99 11.39
C GLY A 381 -111.90 -60.75 12.24
N LEU A 382 -110.69 -60.18 12.20
CA LEU A 382 -110.36 -59.01 13.02
C LEU A 382 -109.63 -57.90 12.26
N ASP A 383 -109.99 -56.68 12.67
CA ASP A 383 -109.14 -55.53 12.93
C ASP A 383 -107.86 -55.38 12.08
N THR A 384 -107.91 -54.46 11.13
CA THR A 384 -106.94 -54.30 10.03
C THR A 384 -105.54 -53.81 10.47
N VAL A 385 -105.37 -53.36 11.72
CA VAL A 385 -104.10 -52.77 12.19
C VAL A 385 -103.14 -53.83 12.76
N GLY A 386 -103.64 -54.85 13.45
CA GLY A 386 -102.78 -55.93 14.02
C GLY A 386 -102.24 -56.88 12.94
N LEU A 387 -103.01 -57.10 11.88
CA LEU A 387 -102.65 -57.94 10.75
C LEU A 387 -101.46 -57.36 9.96
N VAL A 388 -101.44 -56.05 9.73
CA VAL A 388 -100.35 -55.38 9.01
C VAL A 388 -99.04 -55.43 9.79
N HIS A 389 -99.07 -55.30 11.12
CA HIS A 389 -97.87 -55.38 11.95
C HIS A 389 -97.26 -56.78 11.95
N LEU A 390 -98.08 -57.82 12.14
CA LEU A 390 -97.64 -59.22 12.09
C LEU A 390 -97.19 -59.65 10.68
N GLU A 391 -97.82 -59.13 9.61
CA GLU A 391 -97.34 -59.34 8.25
C GLU A 391 -95.99 -58.68 8.00
N MET A 392 -95.74 -57.51 8.60
CA MET A 392 -94.45 -56.81 8.48
C MET A 392 -93.35 -57.53 9.26
N GLU A 393 -93.64 -58.03 10.47
CA GLU A 393 -92.71 -58.88 11.23
C GLU A 393 -92.47 -60.24 10.55
N SER A 394 -93.51 -60.86 9.98
CA SER A 394 -93.38 -62.08 9.19
C SER A 394 -92.54 -61.87 7.92
N LYS A 395 -92.68 -60.72 7.24
CA LYS A 395 -91.85 -60.37 6.07
C LYS A 395 -90.40 -60.04 6.46
N LYS A 396 -90.18 -59.45 7.64
CA LYS A 396 -88.83 -59.20 8.16
C LYS A 396 -88.15 -60.52 8.54
N ALA A 397 -88.85 -61.39 9.25
CA ALA A 397 -88.37 -62.73 9.58
C ALA A 397 -88.11 -63.58 8.33
N SER A 398 -88.96 -63.48 7.29
CA SER A 398 -88.75 -64.22 6.04
C SER A 398 -87.57 -63.69 5.22
N ALA A 399 -87.30 -62.38 5.26
CA ALA A 399 -86.10 -61.77 4.65
C ALA A 399 -84.81 -62.17 5.39
N GLU A 400 -84.84 -62.22 6.74
CA GLU A 400 -83.73 -62.70 7.56
C GLU A 400 -83.48 -64.21 7.34
N LEU A 401 -84.54 -65.01 7.20
CA LEU A 401 -84.46 -66.43 6.81
C LEU A 401 -83.83 -66.62 5.43
N ALA A 402 -84.21 -65.82 4.44
CA ALA A 402 -83.62 -65.90 3.09
C ALA A 402 -82.13 -65.53 3.09
N SER A 403 -81.73 -64.53 3.89
CA SER A 403 -80.33 -64.15 4.08
C SER A 403 -79.51 -65.27 4.74
N LEU A 404 -80.04 -65.88 5.81
CA LEU A 404 -79.39 -67.01 6.49
C LEU A 404 -79.32 -68.26 5.61
N GLN A 405 -80.34 -68.53 4.80
CA GLN A 405 -80.32 -69.64 3.84
C GLN A 405 -79.22 -69.46 2.78
N SER A 406 -79.01 -68.22 2.29
CA SER A 406 -77.89 -67.92 1.38
C SER A 406 -76.54 -68.14 2.05
N LEU A 407 -76.39 -67.75 3.32
CA LEU A 407 -75.16 -67.92 4.09
C LEU A 407 -74.87 -69.40 4.40
N MET A 408 -75.92 -70.17 4.73
CA MET A 408 -75.83 -71.62 4.93
C MET A 408 -75.42 -72.33 3.62
N ALA A 409 -76.00 -71.97 2.48
CA ALA A 409 -75.64 -72.53 1.18
C ALA A 409 -74.16 -72.25 0.81
N GLU A 410 -73.67 -71.04 1.11
CA GLU A 410 -72.25 -70.69 0.90
C GLU A 410 -71.33 -71.53 1.80
N LYS A 411 -71.69 -71.73 3.08
CA LYS A 411 -70.92 -72.56 4.02
C LYS A 411 -70.98 -74.05 3.68
N GLU A 412 -72.10 -74.56 3.20
CA GLU A 412 -72.24 -75.93 2.68
C GLU A 412 -71.40 -76.15 1.42
N GLN A 413 -71.33 -75.16 0.53
CA GLN A 413 -70.44 -75.20 -0.63
C GLN A 413 -68.96 -75.25 -0.21
N VAL A 414 -68.57 -74.49 0.83
CA VAL A 414 -67.22 -74.55 1.42
C VAL A 414 -66.96 -75.93 2.03
N LEU A 415 -67.90 -76.50 2.80
CA LEU A 415 -67.77 -77.86 3.35
C LEU A 415 -67.65 -78.92 2.27
N SER A 416 -68.46 -78.85 1.22
CA SER A 416 -68.39 -79.75 0.05
C SER A 416 -67.00 -79.67 -0.62
N SER A 417 -66.46 -78.46 -0.78
CA SER A 417 -65.11 -78.27 -1.34
C SER A 417 -64.01 -78.83 -0.43
N LEU A 418 -64.17 -78.73 0.90
CA LEU A 418 -63.23 -79.27 1.88
C LEU A 418 -63.34 -80.80 1.97
N GLN A 419 -64.55 -81.35 1.95
CA GLN A 419 -64.79 -82.79 1.89
C GLN A 419 -64.24 -83.40 0.60
N GLY A 420 -64.35 -82.71 -0.54
CA GLY A 420 -63.70 -83.13 -1.80
C GLY A 420 -62.17 -83.13 -1.69
N ARG A 421 -61.57 -82.20 -0.95
CA ARG A 421 -60.12 -82.20 -0.68
C ARG A 421 -59.73 -83.29 0.33
N PHE A 422 -60.59 -83.55 1.32
CA PHE A 422 -60.41 -84.58 2.33
C PHE A 422 -60.50 -85.97 1.71
N THR A 423 -61.52 -86.27 0.90
CA THR A 423 -61.69 -87.56 0.20
C THR A 423 -60.56 -87.81 -0.80
N ASN A 424 -60.08 -86.79 -1.50
CA ASN A 424 -58.91 -86.92 -2.37
C ASN A 424 -57.62 -87.19 -1.56
N SER A 425 -57.45 -86.56 -0.40
CA SER A 425 -56.31 -86.82 0.49
C SER A 425 -56.42 -88.17 1.19
N GLN A 426 -57.63 -88.61 1.54
CA GLN A 426 -57.94 -89.89 2.18
C GLN A 426 -57.81 -91.04 1.18
N ALA A 427 -58.28 -90.89 -0.07
CA ALA A 427 -58.06 -91.84 -1.16
C ALA A 427 -56.57 -91.95 -1.53
N CYS A 428 -55.79 -90.87 -1.41
CA CYS A 428 -54.34 -90.90 -1.56
C CYS A 428 -53.67 -91.67 -0.41
N LEU A 429 -54.15 -91.50 0.83
CA LEU A 429 -53.67 -92.25 2.00
C LEU A 429 -54.12 -93.71 1.97
N GLU A 430 -55.34 -94.04 1.55
CA GLU A 430 -55.82 -95.41 1.35
C GLU A 430 -55.06 -96.09 0.22
N LYS A 431 -54.82 -95.43 -0.94
CA LYS A 431 -53.92 -96.00 -1.96
C LYS A 431 -52.53 -96.32 -1.40
N GLN A 432 -52.01 -95.52 -0.48
CA GLN A 432 -50.72 -95.79 0.20
C GLN A 432 -50.84 -96.87 1.29
N ARG A 433 -51.97 -96.96 2.01
CA ARG A 433 -52.24 -97.94 3.06
C ARG A 433 -52.53 -99.32 2.48
N SER A 434 -53.33 -99.41 1.40
CA SER A 434 -53.54 -100.63 0.62
C SER A 434 -52.25 -101.11 -0.04
N SER A 435 -51.37 -100.20 -0.48
CA SER A 435 -50.04 -100.58 -1.01
C SER A 435 -49.12 -101.13 0.11
N LEU A 436 -49.27 -100.70 1.36
CA LEU A 436 -48.53 -101.21 2.52
C LEU A 436 -49.12 -102.52 3.08
N GLU A 437 -50.45 -102.67 3.13
CA GLU A 437 -51.12 -103.89 3.57
C GLU A 437 -50.94 -105.06 2.57
N LEU A 438 -50.78 -104.79 1.27
CA LEU A 438 -50.42 -105.83 0.28
C LEU A 438 -48.96 -106.33 0.46
N LEU A 439 -48.09 -105.53 1.07
CA LEU A 439 -46.67 -105.84 1.32
C LEU A 439 -46.44 -106.53 2.68
N GLU A 440 -47.31 -106.33 3.67
CA GLU A 440 -47.22 -106.99 4.98
C GLU A 440 -47.83 -108.41 5.02
N VAL A 441 -48.74 -108.76 4.09
CA VAL A 441 -49.37 -110.10 4.04
C VAL A 441 -48.53 -111.16 3.28
N GLN A 442 -47.48 -110.78 2.53
CA GLN A 442 -46.63 -111.71 1.76
C GLN A 442 -45.26 -112.02 2.39
N GLY A 443 -45.03 -111.66 3.66
CA GLY A 443 -43.70 -111.72 4.27
C GLY A 443 -43.62 -112.37 5.66
N ARG A 444 -44.08 -113.61 5.83
CA ARG A 444 -43.73 -114.58 6.91
C ARG A 444 -44.57 -115.86 6.71
N PRO A 445 -44.05 -117.11 6.66
CA PRO A 445 -42.68 -117.64 6.84
C PRO A 445 -42.16 -118.34 5.54
N LEU A 446 -40.87 -118.61 5.32
CA LEU A 446 -40.20 -119.81 5.83
C LEU A 446 -38.69 -119.73 5.50
N ARG A 447 -37.87 -119.68 6.56
CA ARG A 447 -36.51 -120.22 6.58
C ARG A 447 -36.65 -121.73 6.80
N ALA A 448 -36.23 -122.52 5.83
CA ALA A 448 -35.84 -123.93 5.88
C ALA A 448 -35.63 -124.28 4.40
N ASP A 449 -34.42 -124.28 3.85
CA ASP A 449 -33.56 -125.45 3.78
C ASP A 449 -32.31 -125.03 2.96
N MET A 450 -31.10 -125.12 3.51
CA MET A 450 -30.10 -126.19 3.27
C MET A 450 -29.11 -125.88 2.11
N PRO A 451 -27.89 -126.47 2.12
CA PRO A 451 -26.63 -125.71 2.14
C PRO A 451 -25.57 -126.15 1.09
N HIS A 452 -24.43 -125.43 1.11
CA HIS A 452 -23.10 -125.80 0.57
C HIS A 452 -22.91 -126.07 -0.93
N LEU A 453 -22.31 -125.10 -1.63
CA LEU A 453 -21.33 -125.27 -2.72
C LEU A 453 -20.37 -124.06 -2.61
N CYS A 454 -19.23 -124.17 -1.93
CA CYS A 454 -17.92 -124.55 -2.45
C CYS A 454 -17.46 -123.76 -3.69
N ALA A 455 -16.28 -123.14 -3.55
CA ALA A 455 -15.41 -122.51 -4.55
C ALA A 455 -15.84 -121.13 -5.08
N TRP A 456 -15.20 -120.06 -4.59
CA TRP A 456 -14.29 -119.22 -5.39
C TRP A 456 -13.58 -118.15 -4.53
N GLU A 457 -12.71 -118.61 -3.64
CA GLU A 457 -11.58 -117.80 -3.16
C GLU A 457 -10.45 -117.90 -4.21
N SER A 458 -10.32 -116.90 -5.08
CA SER A 458 -9.04 -116.55 -5.71
C SER A 458 -9.20 -115.33 -6.58
N THR A 459 -9.07 -114.13 -5.99
CA THR A 459 -8.31 -112.98 -6.54
C THR A 459 -8.57 -111.69 -5.74
N LYS A 460 -8.21 -111.72 -4.46
CA LYS A 460 -7.65 -110.54 -3.76
C LYS A 460 -6.12 -110.67 -3.85
N SER A 461 -5.43 -110.03 -4.81
CA SER A 461 -3.97 -109.86 -4.69
C SER A 461 -3.27 -108.88 -5.68
N CYS A 462 -3.85 -107.76 -6.16
CA CYS A 462 -3.02 -106.87 -7.00
C CYS A 462 -3.22 -105.34 -7.00
N GLN A 463 -4.06 -104.72 -6.17
CA GLN A 463 -4.10 -103.25 -6.11
C GLN A 463 -4.17 -102.68 -4.69
N LYS A 464 -3.29 -103.21 -3.83
CA LYS A 464 -2.98 -102.67 -2.50
C LYS A 464 -1.51 -102.21 -2.40
N GLN A 465 -0.96 -101.65 -3.49
CA GLN A 465 0.42 -101.10 -3.57
C GLN A 465 0.55 -99.77 -4.36
N GLY A 466 -0.52 -99.02 -4.59
CA GLY A 466 -0.44 -97.70 -5.25
C GLY A 466 -0.55 -96.49 -4.32
N ILE A 467 -1.04 -96.68 -3.10
CA ILE A 467 -1.34 -95.61 -2.14
C ILE A 467 -0.32 -95.67 -1.00
N LEU A 468 0.94 -95.30 -1.27
CA LEU A 468 1.98 -95.01 -0.25
C LEU A 468 3.28 -94.38 -0.86
N LYS A 469 3.18 -93.55 -1.91
CA LYS A 469 4.37 -92.91 -2.54
C LYS A 469 4.29 -91.41 -2.88
N ILE A 470 3.27 -90.65 -2.47
CA ILE A 470 3.18 -89.19 -2.78
C ILE A 470 2.96 -88.31 -1.52
N GLN A 471 3.03 -88.86 -0.31
CA GLN A 471 2.93 -88.07 0.95
C GLN A 471 4.09 -88.29 1.94
N ALA A 472 5.30 -88.54 1.44
CA ALA A 472 6.52 -88.48 2.26
C ALA A 472 7.74 -88.15 1.37
N GLY A 473 8.23 -86.90 1.49
CA GLY A 473 9.45 -86.39 0.84
C GLY A 473 9.23 -84.94 0.41
N CYS A 474 9.77 -83.89 1.03
CA CYS A 474 10.90 -83.81 1.95
C CYS A 474 10.75 -82.55 2.81
N ALA A 475 10.80 -82.74 4.13
CA ALA A 475 11.35 -81.77 5.05
C ALA A 475 12.57 -82.44 5.71
N ALA A 476 13.74 -81.80 5.57
CA ALA A 476 14.97 -81.90 6.38
C ALA A 476 16.25 -82.00 5.54
N ALA A 477 16.99 -80.88 5.48
CA ALA A 477 18.46 -80.77 5.46
C ALA A 477 18.81 -79.26 5.46
N THR A 478 18.73 -78.54 6.60
CA THR A 478 19.85 -78.19 7.50
C THR A 478 21.23 -77.89 6.86
N ALA A 479 21.78 -76.76 7.31
CA ALA A 479 23.18 -76.37 7.47
C ALA A 479 23.74 -75.32 6.48
N ALA A 480 24.23 -74.23 7.07
CA ALA A 480 24.96 -73.10 6.49
C ALA A 480 26.32 -73.52 5.87
N PRO A 481 27.05 -72.61 5.20
CA PRO A 481 27.98 -71.78 5.97
C PRO A 481 28.22 -70.34 5.45
N GLU A 482 28.88 -69.58 6.33
CA GLU A 482 29.60 -68.32 6.11
C GLU A 482 30.70 -68.39 5.03
N ALA A 483 31.04 -67.24 4.44
CA ALA A 483 32.38 -66.72 4.06
C ALA A 483 32.23 -65.72 2.89
N VAL A 484 32.47 -64.43 3.07
CA VAL A 484 33.80 -63.75 3.06
C VAL A 484 34.52 -63.82 1.70
N SER A 485 34.54 -62.69 0.99
CA SER A 485 35.71 -62.13 0.26
C SER A 485 35.34 -60.71 -0.19
N THR A 486 35.81 -59.59 0.38
CA THR A 486 37.15 -58.98 0.51
C THR A 486 37.74 -58.30 -0.74
N ARG A 487 37.93 -56.97 -0.57
CA ARG A 487 39.14 -56.14 -0.85
C ARG A 487 39.48 -55.66 -2.27
N GLY A 488 39.51 -54.32 -2.39
CA GLY A 488 40.72 -53.47 -2.40
C GLY A 488 40.30 -52.04 -1.96
N LYS A 489 40.91 -51.24 -1.05
CA LYS A 489 42.32 -50.79 -0.80
C LYS A 489 42.99 -50.35 -2.11
N SER A 490 43.58 -49.15 -2.29
CA SER A 490 44.23 -48.21 -1.37
C SER A 490 44.64 -46.88 -2.08
N GLY A 491 44.85 -45.80 -1.29
CA GLY A 491 45.71 -44.64 -1.58
C GLY A 491 44.96 -43.41 -2.11
N ARG A 492 45.15 -42.16 -1.66
CA ARG A 492 46.28 -41.47 -1.00
C ARG A 492 45.76 -40.19 -0.28
N LEU A 493 46.30 -39.90 0.91
CA LEU A 493 46.54 -38.53 1.44
C LEU A 493 47.84 -37.98 0.78
N PRO A 494 48.35 -36.73 1.02
CA PRO A 494 47.96 -35.70 2.00
C PRO A 494 48.04 -34.23 1.49
N ALA A 495 47.96 -33.30 2.45
CA ALA A 495 48.63 -31.99 2.53
C ALA A 495 47.85 -30.80 1.94
N SER A 496 47.40 -29.86 2.79
CA SER A 496 48.12 -28.66 3.31
C SER A 496 47.46 -27.46 2.66
N SER A 497 47.10 -26.34 3.28
CA SER A 497 47.69 -25.52 4.35
C SER A 497 46.56 -24.60 4.87
N GLY A 498 46.54 -24.19 6.14
CA GLY A 498 47.07 -22.88 6.58
C GLY A 498 46.20 -21.74 6.03
N GLU A 499 45.45 -20.97 6.81
CA GLU A 499 45.91 -19.93 7.76
C GLU A 499 44.66 -19.46 8.56
N HIS A 500 44.75 -19.32 9.90
CA HIS A 500 44.92 -18.05 10.64
C HIS A 500 43.89 -16.96 10.28
N SER A 501 43.25 -16.22 11.20
CA SER A 501 43.35 -16.05 12.65
C SER A 501 42.28 -15.02 13.08
N SER A 502 42.09 -14.88 14.40
CA SER A 502 41.76 -13.64 15.13
C SER A 502 40.38 -12.99 14.90
N THR A 503 39.46 -13.02 15.87
CA THR A 503 39.32 -12.04 16.99
C THR A 503 39.08 -10.61 16.46
N GLU A 504 38.05 -9.86 16.84
CA GLU A 504 37.78 -9.42 18.20
C GLU A 504 36.33 -8.91 18.37
N THR A 505 35.79 -9.28 19.52
CA THR A 505 34.78 -8.55 20.28
C THR A 505 35.30 -7.18 20.74
N GLY A 506 34.50 -6.12 20.60
CA GLY A 506 34.82 -4.81 21.16
C GLY A 506 33.57 -4.01 21.50
N CYS A 507 33.09 -4.18 22.73
CA CYS A 507 32.14 -3.28 23.36
C CYS A 507 32.84 -1.96 23.76
N LYS A 508 32.04 -0.89 23.80
CA LYS A 508 32.27 0.51 24.25
C LYS A 508 32.89 0.61 25.68
N PRO A 509 33.11 1.80 26.32
CA PRO A 509 32.96 3.21 25.92
C PRO A 509 34.12 4.17 26.34
N CYS A 510 34.14 5.39 25.80
CA CYS A 510 34.36 6.67 26.51
C CYS A 510 34.08 7.84 25.57
#